data_AF-A0A315X4R6-F1
#
_entry.id   AF-A0A315X4R6-F1
#
_cell.length_a   1.000
_cell.length_b   1.000
_cell.length_c   1.000
_cell.angle_alpha   90.00
_cell.angle_beta   90.00
_cell.angle_gamma   90.00
#
_symmetry.space_group_name_H-M   'P 1'
#
loop_
_entity.id
_entity.type
_entity.pdbx_description
1 polymer ?
#
loop_
_entity_poly.entity_id
_entity_poly.type
_entity_poly.pdbx_seq_one_letter_code
_entity_poly.pdbx_strand_id
1 'polypeptide(L)'
;MQVDISPETAERLRRLVERGDFADAREAIDAAVQQLSESSTDHETELAAMLAEGREDIRAGRYQVLTPDLIDSLVTRERSPRR
;
A
#
# COMPACT_ATOMS: atom_id res chain seq x y z
N MET A 1 9.00 6.46 -25.17
CA MET A 1 8.87 5.23 -24.37
C MET A 1 7.82 4.37 -25.05
N GLN A 2 8.16 3.14 -25.44
CA GLN A 2 7.19 2.19 -25.99
C GLN A 2 6.78 1.26 -24.85
N VAL A 3 5.48 1.21 -24.55
CA VAL A 3 4.93 0.42 -23.44
C VAL A 3 4.09 -0.69 -24.06
N ASP A 4 4.48 -1.93 -23.81
CA ASP A 4 3.69 -3.08 -24.22
C ASP A 4 2.55 -3.25 -23.22
N ILE A 5 1.32 -3.01 -23.71
CA ILE A 5 0.10 -3.13 -22.91
C ILE A 5 -0.74 -4.30 -23.38
N SER A 6 -1.43 -4.96 -22.45
CA SER A 6 -2.33 -6.04 -22.79
C SER A 6 -3.52 -5.52 -23.64
N PRO A 7 -4.13 -6.38 -24.48
CA PRO A 7 -5.31 -6.00 -25.26
C PRO A 7 -6.46 -5.47 -24.40
N GLU A 8 -6.63 -6.05 -23.20
CA GLU A 8 -7.62 -5.59 -22.22
C GLU A 8 -7.33 -4.17 -21.72
N THR A 9 -6.06 -3.86 -21.45
CA THR A 9 -5.63 -2.53 -21.01
C THR A 9 -5.83 -1.50 -22.11
N ALA A 10 -5.52 -1.84 -23.36
CA ALA A 10 -5.76 -0.98 -24.51
C ALA A 10 -7.26 -0.65 -24.67
N GLU A 11 -8.12 -1.65 -24.49
CA GLU A 11 -9.58 -1.47 -24.57
C GLU A 11 -10.13 -0.62 -23.42
N ARG A 12 -9.55 -0.76 -22.22
CA ARG A 12 -9.88 0.09 -21.09
C ARG A 12 -9.49 1.55 -21.33
N LEU A 13 -8.29 1.79 -21.88
CA LEU A 13 -7.82 3.14 -22.22
C LEU A 13 -8.70 3.79 -23.30
N ARG A 14 -9.08 3.04 -24.34
CA ARG A 14 -10.02 3.55 -25.36
C ARG A 14 -11.34 4.01 -24.75
N ARG A 15 -11.95 3.19 -23.90
CA ARG A 15 -13.22 3.54 -23.24
C ARG A 15 -13.11 4.79 -22.38
N LEU A 16 -11.98 5.03 -21.73
CA LEU A 16 -11.76 6.24 -20.93
C LEU A 16 -11.67 7.50 -21.82
N VAL A 17 -10.99 7.39 -22.96
CA VAL A 17 -10.90 8.49 -23.95
C VAL A 17 -12.25 8.75 -24.62
N GLU A 18 -12.97 7.70 -25.03
CA GLU A 18 -14.29 7.81 -25.65
C GLU A 18 -15.34 8.44 -24.71
N ARG A 19 -15.21 8.19 -23.41
CA ARG A 19 -16.04 8.82 -22.39
C ARG A 19 -15.69 10.29 -22.14
N GLY A 20 -14.57 10.76 -22.67
CA GLY A 20 -14.04 12.10 -22.44
C GLY A 20 -13.43 12.28 -21.04
N ASP A 21 -13.13 11.18 -20.33
CA ASP A 21 -12.45 11.24 -19.03
C ASP A 21 -10.98 11.71 -19.22
N PHE A 22 -10.39 11.46 -20.40
CA PHE A 22 -9.07 11.94 -20.82
C PHE A 22 -9.08 12.31 -22.31
N ALA A 23 -8.24 13.25 -22.73
CA ALA A 23 -8.13 13.69 -24.12
C ALA A 23 -7.51 12.63 -25.03
N ASP A 24 -6.57 11.84 -24.49
CA ASP A 24 -5.95 10.72 -25.20
C ASP A 24 -5.44 9.62 -24.25
N ALA A 25 -5.01 8.50 -24.86
CA ALA A 25 -4.51 7.36 -24.11
C ALA A 25 -3.20 7.65 -23.36
N ARG A 26 -2.43 8.64 -23.79
CA ARG A 26 -1.18 9.03 -23.14
C ARG A 26 -1.48 9.79 -21.85
N GLU A 27 -2.41 10.74 -21.87
CA GLU A 27 -2.85 11.45 -20.67
C GLU A 27 -3.40 10.48 -19.62
N ALA A 28 -4.20 9.49 -20.04
CA ALA A 28 -4.71 8.46 -19.14
C ALA A 28 -3.59 7.59 -18.51
N ILE A 29 -2.53 7.28 -19.27
CA ILE A 29 -1.37 6.54 -18.76
C ILE A 29 -0.55 7.41 -17.80
N ASP A 30 -0.27 8.66 -18.17
CA ASP A 30 0.53 9.58 -17.36
C ASP A 30 -0.16 9.84 -16.00
N ALA A 31 -1.48 10.02 -16.00
CA ALA A 31 -2.28 10.13 -14.78
C ALA A 31 -2.21 8.87 -13.90
N ALA A 32 -2.30 7.68 -14.51
CA ALA A 32 -2.19 6.42 -13.77
C ALA A 32 -0.79 6.21 -13.18
N VAL A 33 0.26 6.58 -13.91
CA VAL A 33 1.66 6.52 -13.42
C VAL A 33 1.86 7.50 -12.27
N GLN A 34 1.33 8.72 -12.38
CA GLN A 34 1.40 9.71 -11.31
C GLN A 34 0.71 9.20 -10.04
N GLN A 35 -0.50 8.66 -10.16
CA GLN A 35 -1.24 8.12 -9.03
C GLN A 35 -0.49 6.95 -8.35
N LEU A 36 0.16 6.08 -9.13
CA LEU A 36 0.99 5.00 -8.60
C LEU A 36 2.22 5.56 -7.84
N SER A 37 2.85 6.61 -8.37
CA SER A 37 3.99 7.27 -7.73
C SER A 37 3.60 7.91 -6.40
N GLU A 38 2.47 8.61 -6.36
CA GLU A 38 1.93 9.25 -5.15
C GLU A 38 1.61 8.19 -4.08
N SER A 39 0.86 7.14 -4.46
CA SER A 39 0.55 6.01 -3.56
C SER A 39 1.80 5.32 -3.03
N SER A 40 2.83 5.15 -3.87
CA SER A 40 4.10 4.55 -3.44
C SER A 40 4.83 5.46 -2.45
N THR A 41 4.81 6.77 -2.67
CA THR A 41 5.42 7.77 -1.77
C THR A 41 4.70 7.81 -0.42
N ASP A 42 3.38 7.74 -0.41
CA ASP A 42 2.57 7.69 0.82
C ASP A 42 2.89 6.43 1.62
N HIS A 43 2.97 5.27 0.94
CA HIS A 43 3.32 4.01 1.59
C HIS A 43 4.75 4.01 2.15
N GLU A 44 5.72 4.54 1.40
CA GLU A 44 7.09 4.71 1.86
C GLU A 44 7.17 5.64 3.09
N THR A 45 6.37 6.71 3.09
CA THR A 45 6.29 7.66 4.22
C THR A 45 5.71 6.99 5.47
N GLU A 46 4.63 6.21 5.30
CA GLU A 46 4.04 5.44 6.39
C GLU A 46 5.02 4.43 6.98
N LEU A 47 5.72 3.66 6.13
CA LEU A 47 6.75 2.72 6.57
C LEU A 47 7.89 3.41 7.30
N ALA A 48 8.35 4.57 6.80
CA ALA A 48 9.38 5.36 7.45
C ALA A 48 8.94 5.84 8.84
N ALA A 49 7.68 6.26 8.99
CA ALA A 49 7.10 6.65 10.27
C ALA A 49 7.05 5.46 11.25
N MET A 50 6.56 4.30 10.81
CA MET A 50 6.52 3.08 11.63
C MET A 50 7.91 2.65 12.09
N LEU A 51 8.92 2.74 11.21
CA LEU A 51 10.30 2.43 11.58
C LEU A 51 10.87 3.44 12.58
N ALA A 52 10.54 4.73 12.45
CA ALA A 52 10.95 5.75 13.40
C ALA A 52 10.34 5.52 14.78
N GLU A 53 9.04 5.24 14.84
CA GLU A 53 8.31 4.88 16.07
C GLU A 53 8.92 3.64 16.72
N GLY A 54 9.11 2.55 15.95
CA GLY A 54 9.71 1.32 16.45
C GLY A 54 11.14 1.53 17.00
N ARG A 55 11.94 2.41 16.38
CA ARG A 55 13.27 2.78 16.90
C ARG A 55 13.19 3.56 18.21
N GLU A 56 12.19 4.43 18.35
CA GLU A 56 11.96 5.15 19.60
C GLU A 56 11.54 4.20 20.72
N ASP A 57 10.61 3.29 20.44
CA ASP A 57 10.15 2.28 21.39
C ASP A 57 11.29 1.38 21.86
N ILE A 58 12.17 0.94 20.96
CA ILE A 58 13.38 0.20 21.34
C ILE A 58 14.27 1.03 22.26
N ARG A 59 14.54 2.31 21.92
CA ARG A 59 15.36 3.20 22.76
C ARG A 59 14.74 3.43 24.14
N ALA A 60 13.42 3.54 24.21
CA ALA A 60 12.67 3.74 25.44
C ALA A 60 12.42 2.45 26.23
N GLY A 61 12.84 1.29 25.71
CA GLY A 61 12.59 -0.01 26.33
C GLY A 61 11.13 -0.47 26.25
N ARG A 62 10.31 0.16 25.40
CA ARG A 62 8.89 -0.17 25.17
C ARG A 62 8.70 -1.25 24.10
N TYR A 63 9.46 -2.33 24.19
CA TYR A 63 9.35 -3.46 23.27
C TYR A 63 9.21 -4.77 24.04
N GLN A 64 8.57 -5.75 23.42
CA GLN A 64 8.49 -7.12 23.96
C GLN A 64 9.24 -8.06 23.03
N VAL A 65 10.00 -8.98 23.64
CA VAL A 65 10.62 -10.08 22.91
C VAL A 65 9.52 -11.05 22.52
N LEU A 66 9.45 -11.40 21.24
CA LEU A 66 8.53 -12.41 20.76
C LEU A 66 8.98 -13.78 21.29
N THR A 67 8.23 -14.36 22.22
CA THR A 67 8.45 -15.70 22.75
C THR A 67 7.28 -16.62 22.39
N PRO A 68 7.47 -17.95 22.36
CA PRO A 68 6.38 -18.90 22.14
C PRO A 68 5.21 -18.67 23.11
N ASP A 69 5.49 -18.48 24.39
CA ASP A 69 4.46 -18.21 25.41
C ASP A 69 3.67 -16.92 25.15
N LEU A 70 4.34 -15.87 24.64
CA LEU A 70 3.68 -14.62 24.27
C LEU A 70 2.74 -14.84 23.08
N ILE A 71 3.20 -15.56 22.05
CA ILE A 71 2.40 -15.91 20.87
C ILE A 71 1.16 -16.72 21.29
N ASP A 72 1.34 -17.74 22.13
CA ASP A 72 0.24 -18.56 22.64
C ASP A 72 -0.76 -17.72 23.44
N SER A 73 -0.28 -16.78 24.26
CA SER A 73 -1.16 -15.87 25.01
C SER A 73 -1.97 -14.92 24.13
N LEU A 74 -1.40 -14.45 23.01
CA LEU A 74 -2.07 -13.56 22.05
C LEU A 74 -3.14 -14.32 21.27
N VAL A 75 -2.79 -15.51 20.75
CA VAL A 75 -3.74 -16.38 20.02
C VAL A 75 -4.90 -16.82 20.92
N THR A 76 -4.63 -17.06 22.20
CA THR A 76 -5.67 -17.47 23.17
C THR A 76 -6.55 -16.29 23.61
N ARG A 77 -5.99 -15.08 23.72
CA ARG A 77 -6.75 -13.85 24.02
C ARG A 77 -7.73 -13.48 22.91
N GLU A 78 -7.34 -13.60 21.64
CA GLU A 78 -8.26 -13.34 20.51
C GLU A 78 -9.42 -14.35 20.45
N ARG A 79 -9.23 -15.55 20.98
CA ARG A 79 -10.25 -16.61 21.00
C ARG A 79 -11.21 -16.52 22.19
N SER A 80 -10.99 -15.61 23.13
CA SER A 80 -11.88 -15.40 24.27
C SER A 80 -12.89 -14.29 23.94
N PRO A 81 -14.20 -14.59 23.75
CA PRO A 81 -15.20 -13.56 23.51
C PRO A 81 -15.26 -12.64 24.74
N ARG A 82 -15.16 -11.33 24.49
CA ARG A 82 -15.41 -10.30 25.52
C ARG A 82 -16.80 -10.56 26.12
N ARG A 83 -16.83 -11.07 27.35
CA ARG A 83 -18.04 -11.15 28.18
C ARG A 83 -18.23 -9.84 28.92
#